data_AF-A0A2E4JB97-F1
#
_entry.id   AF-A0A2E4JB97-F1
#
_cell.length_a   1.000
_cell.length_b   1.000
_cell.length_c   1.000
_cell.angle_alpha   90.00
_cell.angle_beta   90.00
_cell.angle_gamma   90.00
#
_symmetry.space_group_name_H-M   'P 1'
#
loop_
_entity.id
_entity.type
_entity.pdbx_description
1 polymer ?
#
loop_
_entity_poly.entity_id
_entity_poly.type
_entity_poly.pdbx_seq_one_letter_code
_entity_poly.pdbx_strand_id
1 'polypeptide(L)'
;MEEALVIAADANPSIIINVEYGGRDSSGQMRISPFGGHGGVIGGNEPDAEDIVWLPGDVGLQIQNLFSSIVSLASAGYPGCIGCVDVEPWSEREWRTVVKN
;
A
#
# COMPACT_ATOMS: atom_id res chain seq x y z
N MET A 1 -22.94 40.03 25.35
CA MET A 1 -23.34 38.66 24.99
C MET A 1 -22.09 38.05 24.40
N GLU A 2 -21.39 37.21 25.15
CA GLU A 2 -20.18 36.54 24.67
C GLU A 2 -20.60 35.30 23.89
N GLU A 3 -20.16 35.20 22.64
CA GLU A 3 -20.37 34.02 21.80
C GLU A 3 -19.27 33.01 22.08
N ALA A 4 -19.64 31.81 22.53
CA ALA A 4 -18.72 30.71 22.70
C ALA A 4 -18.61 29.93 21.39
N LEU A 5 -17.40 29.88 20.80
CA LEU A 5 -17.09 29.03 19.66
C LEU A 5 -16.74 27.63 20.17
N VAL A 6 -17.62 26.67 19.87
CA VAL A 6 -17.38 25.25 20.14
C VAL A 6 -16.89 24.58 18.86
N ILE A 7 -15.63 24.14 18.84
CA ILE A 7 -15.07 23.35 17.74
C ILE A 7 -14.91 21.92 18.23
N ALA A 8 -15.65 21.00 17.63
CA ALA A 8 -15.44 19.57 17.79
C ALA A 8 -14.65 19.07 16.57
N ALA A 9 -13.51 18.44 16.81
CA ALA A 9 -12.71 17.78 15.78
C ALA A 9 -12.41 16.34 16.24
N ASP A 10 -12.68 15.37 15.37
CA ASP A 10 -12.25 13.99 15.56
C ASP A 10 -10.79 13.87 15.09
N ALA A 11 -9.89 13.52 16.01
CA ALA A 11 -8.45 13.56 15.77
C ALA A 11 -7.88 12.19 15.34
N ASN A 12 -8.68 11.15 15.12
CA ASN A 12 -8.06 9.82 15.01
C ASN A 12 -8.81 8.80 14.14
N PRO A 13 -8.66 8.83 12.80
CA PRO A 13 -8.61 7.58 12.07
C PRO A 13 -7.33 6.83 12.47
N SER A 14 -7.40 5.94 13.46
CA SER A 14 -6.32 4.99 13.71
C SER A 14 -6.27 3.96 12.59
N ILE A 15 -5.30 4.08 11.69
CA ILE A 15 -5.07 3.08 10.65
C ILE A 15 -4.19 1.98 11.21
N ILE A 16 -4.78 0.81 11.44
CA ILE A 16 -4.06 -0.42 11.82
C ILE A 16 -3.83 -1.23 10.55
N ILE A 17 -2.59 -1.29 10.10
CA ILE A 17 -2.20 -2.10 8.94
C ILE A 17 -1.39 -3.30 9.42
N ASN A 18 -1.96 -4.48 9.23
CA ASN A 18 -1.30 -5.76 9.48
C ASN A 18 -0.80 -6.31 8.16
N VAL A 19 0.53 -6.38 8.02
CA VAL A 19 1.21 -7.01 6.88
C VAL A 19 1.95 -8.22 7.39
N GLU A 20 1.65 -9.38 6.81
CA GLU A 20 2.49 -10.57 6.97
C GLU A 20 3.60 -10.50 5.91
N TYR A 21 4.85 -10.61 6.32
CA TYR A 21 5.98 -10.70 5.39
C TYR A 21 6.79 -11.96 5.64
N GLY A 22 7.17 -12.63 4.56
CA GLY A 22 8.11 -13.75 4.60
C GLY A 22 9.56 -13.27 4.63
N GLY A 23 10.50 -14.18 4.95
CA GLY A 23 11.91 -13.96 4.64
C GLY A 23 12.15 -13.84 3.13
N ARG A 24 13.34 -13.36 2.73
CA ARG A 24 13.73 -13.41 1.31
C ARG A 24 13.89 -14.86 0.87
N ASP A 25 13.33 -15.21 -0.28
CA ASP A 25 13.58 -16.49 -0.90
C ASP A 25 14.93 -16.54 -1.64
N SER A 26 15.26 -17.68 -2.24
CA SER A 26 16.50 -17.89 -2.99
C SER A 26 16.62 -17.00 -4.24
N SER A 27 15.53 -16.41 -4.71
CA SER A 27 15.51 -15.45 -5.82
C SER A 27 15.67 -13.99 -5.36
N GLY A 28 15.79 -13.77 -4.06
CA GLY A 28 15.88 -12.44 -3.46
C GLY A 28 14.54 -11.73 -3.34
N GLN A 29 13.42 -12.40 -3.63
CA GLN A 29 12.07 -11.86 -3.51
C GLN A 29 11.57 -11.97 -2.08
N MET A 30 10.74 -11.00 -1.69
CA MET A 30 9.97 -11.03 -0.45
C MET A 30 8.49 -11.01 -0.77
N ARG A 31 7.74 -11.99 -0.24
CA ARG A 31 6.28 -11.98 -0.29
C ARG A 31 5.72 -11.15 0.86
N ILE A 32 4.78 -10.28 0.53
CA ILE A 32 3.98 -9.51 1.49
C ILE A 32 2.52 -9.88 1.28
N SER A 33 1.76 -10.10 2.35
CA SER A 33 0.33 -10.36 2.26
C SER A 33 -0.43 -9.52 3.27
N PRO A 34 -1.50 -8.81 2.86
CA PRO A 34 -2.49 -8.34 3.82
C PRO A 34 -3.14 -9.57 4.47
N PHE A 35 -3.47 -9.48 5.75
CA PHE A 35 -4.03 -10.60 6.51
C PHE A 35 -5.23 -11.24 5.79
N GLY A 36 -5.07 -12.47 5.30
CA GLY A 36 -6.12 -13.23 4.59
C GLY A 36 -6.37 -12.85 3.13
N GLY A 37 -5.57 -11.96 2.52
CA GLY A 37 -5.71 -11.52 1.12
C GLY A 37 -4.62 -12.02 0.18
N HIS A 38 -4.86 -11.88 -1.13
CA HIS A 38 -3.82 -12.03 -2.15
C HIS A 38 -2.84 -10.85 -2.03
N GLY A 39 -1.58 -11.17 -1.85
CA GLY A 39 -0.53 -10.22 -1.52
C GLY A 39 0.21 -9.66 -2.73
N GLY A 40 1.44 -9.23 -2.48
CA GLY A 40 2.40 -8.76 -3.47
C GLY A 40 3.77 -9.39 -3.27
N VAL A 41 4.66 -9.10 -4.22
CA VAL A 41 6.08 -9.46 -4.15
C VAL A 41 6.95 -8.22 -4.29
N ILE A 42 8.03 -8.19 -3.52
CA ILE A 42 9.02 -7.12 -3.52
C ILE A 42 10.37 -7.67 -3.95
N GLY A 43 11.00 -6.99 -4.91
CA GLY A 43 12.33 -7.32 -5.42
C GLY A 43 12.33 -8.49 -6.40
N GLY A 44 13.53 -9.04 -6.63
CA GLY A 44 13.76 -10.11 -7.61
C GLY A 44 13.42 -9.72 -9.04
N ASN A 45 13.16 -10.72 -9.87
CA ASN A 45 12.74 -10.55 -11.26
C ASN A 45 11.22 -10.38 -11.35
N GLU A 46 10.78 -9.81 -12.47
CA GLU A 46 9.36 -9.68 -12.80
C GLU A 46 8.65 -11.03 -12.75
N PRO A 47 7.55 -11.17 -11.97
CA PRO A 47 6.74 -12.37 -11.98
C PRO A 47 5.98 -12.51 -13.30
N ASP A 48 5.87 -13.73 -13.81
CA ASP A 48 5.00 -14.05 -14.97
C ASP A 48 3.52 -13.83 -14.66
N ALA A 49 3.17 -13.85 -13.37
CA ALA A 49 1.82 -13.66 -12.88
C ALA A 49 1.43 -12.17 -12.88
N GLU A 50 0.29 -11.85 -13.47
CA GLU A 50 -0.29 -10.49 -13.55
C GLU A 50 -1.38 -10.24 -12.50
N ASP A 51 -1.68 -11.24 -11.67
CA ASP A 51 -2.64 -11.16 -10.56
C ASP A 51 -1.96 -10.81 -9.22
N ILE A 52 -0.65 -10.54 -9.23
CA ILE A 52 0.15 -10.20 -8.06
C ILE A 52 0.81 -8.84 -8.29
N VAL A 53 0.70 -7.95 -7.29
CA VAL A 53 1.40 -6.66 -7.28
C VAL A 53 2.90 -6.90 -7.16
N TRP A 54 3.70 -6.39 -8.08
CA TRP A 54 5.17 -6.45 -8.01
C TRP A 54 5.81 -5.09 -7.79
N LEU A 55 6.65 -5.00 -6.75
CA LEU A 55 7.48 -3.84 -6.45
C LEU A 55 8.94 -4.14 -6.81
N PRO A 56 9.47 -3.66 -7.95
CA PRO A 56 10.82 -3.98 -8.39
C PRO A 56 11.89 -3.27 -7.55
N GLY A 57 13.10 -3.84 -7.50
CA GLY A 57 14.28 -3.21 -6.91
C GLY A 57 14.65 -3.72 -5.51
N ASP A 58 15.32 -2.88 -4.72
CA ASP A 58 15.75 -3.28 -3.38
C ASP A 58 14.56 -3.40 -2.43
N VAL A 59 14.48 -4.55 -1.75
CA VAL A 59 13.40 -4.85 -0.80
C VAL A 59 13.36 -3.86 0.35
N GLY A 60 14.51 -3.42 0.87
CA GLY A 60 14.54 -2.48 2.00
C GLY A 60 14.00 -1.11 1.60
N LEU A 61 14.41 -0.60 0.44
CA LEU A 61 13.89 0.66 -0.11
C LEU A 61 12.40 0.58 -0.43
N GLN A 62 11.94 -0.51 -1.07
CA GLN A 62 10.52 -0.64 -1.42
C GLN A 62 9.61 -0.79 -0.21
N ILE A 63 10.06 -1.46 0.86
CA ILE A 63 9.32 -1.50 2.12
C ILE A 63 9.21 -0.09 2.73
N GLN A 64 10.30 0.68 2.74
CA GLN A 64 10.26 2.07 3.23
C GLN A 64 9.30 2.93 2.42
N ASN A 65 9.34 2.82 1.08
CA ASN A 65 8.43 3.55 0.19
C ASN A 65 6.98 3.16 0.44
N LEU A 66 6.67 1.86 0.55
CA LEU A 66 5.33 1.36 0.83
C LEU A 66 4.77 1.95 2.14
N PHE A 67 5.54 1.89 3.22
CA PHE A 67 5.13 2.48 4.50
C PHE A 67 4.98 4.00 4.42
N SER A 68 5.86 4.69 3.70
CA SER A 68 5.76 6.14 3.48
C SER A 68 4.48 6.51 2.72
N SER A 69 4.14 5.76 1.67
CA SER A 69 2.89 5.94 0.92
C SER A 69 1.66 5.68 1.78
N ILE A 70 1.66 4.61 2.58
CA ILE A 70 0.60 4.30 3.54
C ILE A 70 0.38 5.46 4.52
N VAL A 71 1.46 5.95 5.14
CA VAL A 71 1.39 7.07 6.10
C VAL A 71 0.93 8.35 5.41
N SER A 72 1.36 8.60 4.18
CA SER A 72 0.93 9.76 3.39
C SER A 72 -0.56 9.71 3.07
N LEU A 73 -1.08 8.54 2.67
CA LEU A 73 -2.50 8.33 2.43
C LEU A 73 -3.33 8.53 3.70
N ALA A 74 -2.85 7.99 4.84
CA ALA A 74 -3.47 8.20 6.14
C ALA A 74 -3.53 9.68 6.51
N SER A 75 -2.42 10.39 6.33
CA SER A 75 -2.24 11.80 6.72
C SER A 75 -3.04 12.75 5.83
N ALA A 76 -3.27 12.38 4.56
CA ALA A 76 -4.13 13.13 3.65
C ALA A 76 -5.62 13.05 4.04
N GLY A 77 -5.96 12.30 5.09
CA GLY A 77 -7.32 12.21 5.58
C GLY A 77 -8.24 11.47 4.61
N TYR A 78 -7.72 10.50 3.85
CA TYR A 78 -8.55 9.52 3.16
C TYR A 78 -9.11 8.57 4.23
N PRO A 79 -10.37 8.75 4.71
CA PRO A 79 -10.99 7.76 5.57
C PRO A 79 -10.99 6.44 4.81
N GLY A 80 -10.70 5.34 5.50
CA GLY A 80 -10.54 4.00 4.92
C GLY A 80 -11.79 3.49 4.21
N CYS A 81 -12.12 4.07 3.06
CA CYS A 81 -13.18 3.62 2.20
C CYS A 81 -12.65 2.47 1.36
N ILE A 82 -13.14 1.28 1.70
CA ILE A 82 -12.99 0.10 0.87
C ILE A 82 -13.77 0.35 -0.42
N GLY A 83 -13.06 0.51 -1.54
CA GLY A 83 -13.66 0.73 -2.87
C GLY A 83 -13.85 2.18 -3.31
N CYS A 84 -13.29 3.18 -2.60
CA CYS A 84 -13.26 4.57 -3.10
C CYS A 84 -12.04 4.89 -3.97
N VAL A 85 -11.07 3.98 -4.04
CA VAL A 85 -9.96 4.04 -4.99
C VAL A 85 -10.45 3.33 -6.25
N ASP A 86 -10.75 4.12 -7.27
CA ASP A 86 -11.20 3.80 -8.63
C ASP A 86 -12.13 2.60 -8.84
N VAL A 87 -13.24 2.85 -9.54
CA VAL A 87 -14.17 1.80 -10.00
C VAL A 87 -13.53 0.86 -11.02
N GLU A 88 -12.38 1.26 -11.58
CA GLU A 88 -11.64 0.47 -12.55
C GLU A 88 -10.81 -0.60 -11.85
N PRO A 89 -10.93 -1.86 -12.27
CA PRO A 89 -10.10 -2.93 -11.72
C PRO A 89 -8.64 -2.63 -12.02
N TRP A 90 -7.81 -2.71 -10.99
CA TRP A 90 -6.37 -2.59 -11.14
C TRP A 90 -5.81 -3.65 -12.12
N SER A 91 -4.85 -3.23 -12.94
CA SER A 91 -4.15 -4.07 -13.92
C SER A 91 -2.65 -3.98 -13.67
N GLU A 92 -2.05 -5.09 -13.22
CA GLU A 92 -0.60 -5.19 -13.03
C GLU A 92 0.15 -4.91 -14.33
N ARG A 93 -0.37 -5.42 -15.45
CA ARG A 93 0.24 -5.21 -16.77
C ARG A 93 0.34 -3.73 -17.10
N GLU A 94 -0.74 -2.97 -16.89
CA GLU A 94 -0.75 -1.53 -17.15
C GLU A 94 0.15 -0.80 -16.16
N TRP A 95 0.08 -1.14 -14.87
CA TRP A 95 0.96 -0.58 -13.84
C TRP A 95 2.44 -0.73 -14.20
N ARG A 96 2.89 -1.93 -14.59
CA ARG A 96 4.28 -2.19 -14.98
C ARG A 96 4.75 -1.36 -16.17
N THR A 97 3.86 -0.92 -17.07
CA THR A 97 4.25 -0.03 -18.17
C THR A 97 4.53 1.40 -17.69
N VAL A 98 3.88 1.83 -16.61
CA VAL A 98 4.04 3.18 -16.04
C VAL A 98 5.29 3.27 -15.17
N VAL A 99 5.59 2.23 -14.37
CA VAL A 99 6.70 2.25 -13.39
C VAL A 99 8.08 1.97 -14.01
N LYS A 100 8.13 1.47 -15.25
CA LYS A 100 9.39 1.18 -15.96
C LYS A 100 10.03 2.41 -16.65
N ASN A 101 9.39 3.58 -16.61
CA ASN A 101 9.92 4.85 -17.09
C ASN A 101 10.53 5.68 -15.95
#